data_AF-A0A2E1IJ49-F1
#
_entry.id   AF-A0A2E1IJ49-F1
#
_cell.length_a   1.000
_cell.length_b   1.000
_cell.length_c   1.000
_cell.angle_alpha   90.00
_cell.angle_beta   90.00
_cell.angle_gamma   90.00
#
_symmetry.space_group_name_H-M   'P 1'
#
loop_
_entity.id
_entity.type
_entity.pdbx_description
1 polymer ?
#
loop_
_entity_poly.entity_id
_entity_poly.type
_entity_poly.pdbx_seq_one_letter_code
_entity_poly.pdbx_strand_id
1 'polypeptide(L)'
;MTRPHLLQRVSRYGCVGIAAAAVHAGTLLALGTVLPLELANPLAFLTASIAGYAGHALVTFREETGGRSFARRWLVLQYAVNLCISALLPLLLESWAPATLRTVILVFTPTVLNVLIWSRAARFSARRRSTAGTPPLIHADDLGLAPGVDSTILSLARSRQLNGASLLVDGPSAAAAAEGWRALDPSLPLCLHLCLTEGPGIPGSPDLPAGFGTLLVASLLPWQRRRLVNQLDQSIEHQIQRFRELTGLAEIHLDGHQHIHLVPLVLQRLLILAPKHRITWIRTTCEPLPTGLPLRCWREAIEAGGLLKWLVLQALSQWAKPRLRKTGIRTNSRFGGVFFTGRMVGEPLRAIHRELSTCGEGRIETRSLLLAHPAGPVGTDALNRHGFQQSAVFFASSDRQKEWRALETL
;
A
#
# COMPACT_ATOMS: atom_id res chain seq x y z
N MET A 1 -5.28 -23.71 -26.41
CA MET A 1 -6.69 -23.50 -26.82
C MET A 1 -6.73 -23.28 -28.31
N THR A 2 -7.56 -24.03 -29.03
CA THR A 2 -7.76 -23.86 -30.49
C THR A 2 -8.61 -22.61 -30.77
N ARG A 3 -8.31 -21.87 -31.85
CA ARG A 3 -9.06 -20.66 -32.29
C ARG A 3 -10.60 -20.83 -32.30
N PRO A 4 -11.20 -21.94 -32.76
CA PRO A 4 -12.66 -22.09 -32.76
C PRO A 4 -13.28 -22.09 -31.35
N HIS A 5 -12.58 -22.65 -30.36
CA HIS A 5 -13.05 -22.68 -28.97
C HIS A 5 -13.00 -21.29 -28.30
N LEU A 6 -12.10 -20.40 -28.75
CA LEU A 6 -12.04 -19.02 -28.30
C LEU A 6 -13.23 -18.20 -28.86
N LEU A 7 -13.54 -18.39 -30.14
CA LEU A 7 -14.63 -17.71 -30.84
C LEU A 7 -16.01 -18.06 -30.27
N GLN A 8 -16.31 -19.34 -30.06
CA GLN A 8 -17.57 -19.76 -29.43
C GLN A 8 -17.73 -19.21 -28.01
N ARG A 9 -16.62 -19.12 -27.27
CA ARG A 9 -16.61 -18.58 -25.92
C ARG A 9 -16.86 -17.08 -25.90
N VAL A 10 -16.18 -16.32 -26.76
CA VAL A 10 -16.42 -14.87 -26.90
C VAL A 10 -17.88 -14.61 -27.31
N SER A 11 -18.43 -15.41 -28.22
CA SER A 11 -19.82 -15.31 -28.66
C SER A 11 -20.82 -15.53 -27.52
N ARG A 12 -20.69 -16.61 -26.73
CA ARG A 12 -21.62 -16.91 -25.62
C ARG A 12 -21.59 -15.84 -24.53
N TYR A 13 -20.41 -15.37 -24.13
CA TYR A 13 -20.27 -14.30 -23.14
C TYR A 13 -20.79 -12.96 -23.69
N GLY A 14 -20.58 -12.68 -24.98
CA GLY A 14 -21.13 -11.51 -25.66
C GLY A 14 -22.66 -11.49 -25.68
N CYS A 15 -23.30 -12.62 -25.98
CA CYS A 15 -24.76 -12.74 -25.98
C CYS A 15 -25.38 -12.47 -24.59
N VAL A 16 -24.79 -13.02 -23.53
CA VAL A 16 -25.25 -12.76 -22.15
C VAL A 16 -25.08 -11.28 -21.78
N GLY A 17 -23.97 -10.65 -22.19
CA GLY A 17 -23.75 -9.22 -21.98
C GLY A 17 -24.77 -8.33 -22.70
N ILE A 18 -25.09 -8.63 -23.96
CA ILE A 18 -26.10 -7.90 -24.74
C ILE A 18 -27.49 -8.05 -24.11
N ALA A 19 -27.85 -9.26 -23.68
CA ALA A 19 -29.12 -9.51 -23.00
C ALA A 19 -29.22 -8.72 -21.68
N ALA A 20 -28.16 -8.70 -20.87
CA ALA A 20 -28.11 -7.91 -19.65
C ALA A 20 -28.24 -6.40 -19.92
N ALA A 21 -27.58 -5.88 -20.97
CA ALA A 21 -27.71 -4.48 -21.37
C ALA A 21 -29.13 -4.13 -21.86
N ALA A 22 -29.81 -5.04 -22.57
CA ALA A 22 -31.21 -4.86 -22.96
C ALA A 22 -32.14 -4.82 -21.74
N VAL A 23 -31.94 -5.70 -20.76
CA VAL A 23 -32.66 -5.69 -19.49
C VAL A 23 -32.43 -4.40 -18.72
N HIS A 24 -31.18 -3.90 -18.68
CA HIS A 24 -30.86 -2.59 -18.09
C HIS A 24 -31.65 -1.49 -18.79
N ALA A 25 -31.55 -1.39 -20.11
CA ALA A 25 -32.23 -0.35 -20.89
C ALA A 25 -33.75 -0.37 -20.67
N GLY A 26 -34.38 -1.55 -20.75
CA GLY A 26 -35.82 -1.67 -20.52
C GLY A 26 -36.24 -1.27 -19.10
N THR A 27 -35.49 -1.72 -18.09
CA THR A 27 -35.77 -1.38 -16.68
C THR A 27 -35.56 0.11 -16.41
N LEU A 28 -34.51 0.70 -16.98
CA LEU A 28 -34.21 2.13 -16.85
C LEU A 28 -35.31 2.99 -17.48
N LEU A 29 -35.74 2.66 -18.70
CA LEU A 29 -36.80 3.37 -19.39
C LEU A 29 -38.14 3.26 -18.65
N ALA A 30 -38.47 2.07 -18.12
CA ALA A 30 -39.68 1.87 -17.35
C ALA A 30 -39.64 2.64 -16.01
N LEU A 31 -38.62 2.43 -15.18
CA LEU A 31 -38.51 3.10 -13.89
C LEU A 31 -38.33 4.61 -14.01
N GLY A 32 -37.63 5.09 -15.05
CA GLY A 32 -37.41 6.52 -15.30
C GLY A 32 -38.67 7.32 -15.61
N THR A 33 -39.81 6.65 -15.83
CA THR A 33 -41.13 7.31 -15.93
C THR A 33 -41.76 7.64 -14.57
N VAL A 34 -41.30 6.99 -13.50
CA VAL A 34 -41.89 7.09 -12.14
C VAL A 34 -40.88 7.56 -11.10
N LEU A 35 -39.59 7.28 -11.31
CA LEU A 35 -38.50 7.58 -10.39
C LEU A 35 -37.49 8.51 -11.07
N PRO A 36 -36.80 9.36 -10.28
CA PRO A 36 -35.68 10.13 -10.80
C PRO A 36 -34.53 9.19 -11.21
N LEU A 37 -33.72 9.62 -12.17
CA LEU A 37 -32.74 8.76 -12.84
C LEU A 37 -31.65 8.24 -11.88
N GLU A 38 -31.30 9.00 -10.84
CA GLU A 38 -30.37 8.62 -9.77
C GLU A 38 -30.85 7.43 -8.93
N LEU A 39 -32.15 7.13 -8.93
CA LEU A 39 -32.74 5.94 -8.29
C LEU A 39 -33.06 4.85 -9.31
N ALA A 40 -33.60 5.23 -10.47
CA ALA A 40 -33.96 4.28 -11.53
C ALA A 40 -32.74 3.54 -12.07
N ASN A 41 -31.60 4.21 -12.25
CA ASN A 41 -30.42 3.64 -12.88
C ASN A 41 -29.66 2.61 -11.99
N PRO A 42 -29.46 2.83 -10.68
CA PRO A 42 -28.95 1.78 -9.79
C PRO A 42 -29.85 0.55 -9.74
N LEU A 43 -31.17 0.73 -9.70
CA LEU A 43 -32.13 -0.38 -9.72
C LEU A 43 -32.07 -1.15 -11.04
N ALA A 44 -32.02 -0.45 -12.17
CA ALA A 44 -31.85 -1.06 -13.49
C ALA A 44 -30.54 -1.86 -13.60
N PHE A 45 -29.44 -1.34 -13.03
CA PHE A 45 -28.18 -2.07 -12.94
C PHE A 45 -28.29 -3.34 -12.08
N LEU A 46 -29.00 -3.31 -10.95
CA LEU A 46 -29.22 -4.49 -10.10
C LEU A 46 -30.03 -5.56 -10.84
N THR A 47 -31.12 -5.18 -11.51
CA THR A 47 -31.95 -6.07 -12.32
C THR A 47 -31.14 -6.70 -13.46
N ALA A 48 -30.35 -5.89 -14.18
CA ALA A 48 -29.45 -6.36 -15.22
C ALA A 48 -28.37 -7.30 -14.68
N SER A 49 -27.86 -7.05 -13.46
CA SER A 49 -26.87 -7.92 -12.80
C SER A 49 -27.46 -9.28 -12.43
N ILE A 50 -28.71 -9.33 -11.97
CA ILE A 50 -29.42 -10.60 -11.71
C ILE A 50 -29.64 -11.37 -13.00
N ALA A 51 -30.12 -10.69 -14.05
CA ALA A 51 -30.32 -11.30 -15.38
C ALA A 51 -28.99 -11.82 -15.97
N GLY A 52 -27.92 -11.05 -15.84
CA GLY A 52 -26.57 -11.45 -16.25
C GLY A 52 -26.06 -12.66 -15.46
N TYR A 53 -26.26 -12.70 -14.15
CA TYR A 53 -25.90 -13.85 -13.32
C TYR A 53 -26.67 -15.12 -13.73
N ALA A 54 -27.99 -15.00 -13.91
CA ALA A 54 -28.82 -16.11 -14.37
C ALA A 54 -28.41 -16.59 -15.78
N GLY A 55 -28.16 -15.66 -16.72
CA GLY A 55 -27.67 -15.97 -18.05
C GLY A 55 -26.32 -16.68 -18.02
N HIS A 56 -25.39 -16.21 -17.19
CA HIS A 56 -24.13 -16.89 -16.99
C HIS A 56 -24.32 -18.27 -16.33
N ALA A 57 -25.27 -18.43 -15.40
CA ALA A 57 -25.54 -19.69 -14.68
C ALA A 57 -26.06 -20.77 -15.62
N LEU A 58 -26.91 -20.37 -16.55
CA LEU A 58 -27.51 -21.26 -17.54
C LEU A 58 -26.56 -21.58 -18.71
N VAL A 59 -25.71 -20.63 -19.11
CA VAL A 59 -24.99 -20.72 -20.39
C VAL A 59 -23.46 -20.89 -20.25
N THR A 60 -22.86 -20.50 -19.12
CA THR A 60 -21.38 -20.39 -19.00
C THR A 60 -20.74 -20.96 -17.74
N PHE A 61 -21.44 -21.10 -16.61
CA PHE A 61 -20.82 -21.42 -15.31
C PHE A 61 -20.36 -22.89 -15.14
N ARG A 62 -20.86 -23.84 -15.95
CA ARG A 62 -20.56 -25.28 -15.79
C ARG A 62 -19.13 -25.71 -16.14
N GLU A 63 -18.31 -24.87 -16.77
CA GLU A 63 -16.97 -25.27 -17.26
C GLU A 63 -15.76 -24.67 -16.52
N GLU A 64 -15.94 -23.70 -15.60
CA GLU A 64 -14.81 -22.79 -15.27
C GLU A 64 -14.49 -22.57 -13.78
N THR A 65 -15.34 -22.95 -12.83
CA THR A 65 -15.16 -22.47 -11.44
C THR A 65 -14.14 -23.25 -10.61
N GLY A 66 -13.80 -24.48 -10.98
CA GLY A 66 -12.68 -25.24 -10.39
C GLY A 66 -12.63 -25.26 -8.84
N GLY A 67 -13.76 -25.07 -8.16
CA GLY A 67 -13.92 -25.13 -6.71
C GLY A 67 -13.13 -24.11 -5.85
N ARG A 68 -12.34 -23.19 -6.43
CA ARG A 68 -11.54 -22.24 -5.63
C ARG A 68 -12.34 -20.99 -5.29
N SER A 69 -12.19 -20.49 -4.07
CA SER A 69 -12.83 -19.24 -3.61
C SER A 69 -12.41 -18.07 -4.50
N PHE A 70 -13.20 -17.79 -5.53
CA PHE A 70 -13.05 -16.61 -6.37
C PHE A 70 -13.07 -15.37 -5.47
N ALA A 71 -12.19 -14.41 -5.74
CA ALA A 71 -11.91 -13.35 -4.78
C ALA A 71 -13.11 -12.39 -4.66
N ARG A 72 -13.96 -12.65 -3.63
CA ARG A 72 -15.16 -11.90 -3.25
C ARG A 72 -15.00 -10.38 -3.35
N ARG A 73 -13.78 -9.86 -3.14
CA ARG A 73 -13.44 -8.44 -3.30
C ARG A 73 -13.69 -7.86 -4.69
N TRP A 74 -13.49 -8.61 -5.78
CA TRP A 74 -13.72 -8.08 -7.13
C TRP A 74 -15.21 -7.94 -7.41
N LEU A 75 -16.02 -8.85 -6.86
CA LEU A 75 -17.47 -8.75 -6.90
C LEU A 75 -17.95 -7.55 -6.06
N VAL A 76 -17.48 -7.42 -4.82
CA VAL A 76 -17.82 -6.26 -3.98
C VAL A 76 -17.41 -4.95 -4.63
N LEU A 77 -16.20 -4.87 -5.19
CA LEU A 77 -15.71 -3.69 -5.92
C LEU A 77 -16.58 -3.39 -7.14
N GLN A 78 -16.96 -4.42 -7.92
CA GLN A 78 -17.85 -4.26 -9.06
C GLN A 78 -19.18 -3.64 -8.65
N TYR A 79 -19.85 -4.21 -7.64
CA TYR A 79 -21.14 -3.69 -7.19
C TYR A 79 -21.01 -2.29 -6.60
N ALA A 80 -19.98 -2.02 -5.77
CA ALA A 80 -19.76 -0.71 -5.20
C ALA A 80 -19.52 0.36 -6.29
N VAL A 81 -18.61 0.11 -7.23
CA VAL A 81 -18.29 1.06 -8.31
C VAL A 81 -19.50 1.30 -9.21
N ASN A 82 -20.19 0.23 -9.63
CA ASN A 82 -21.33 0.39 -10.52
C ASN A 82 -22.54 1.01 -9.83
N LEU A 83 -22.83 0.69 -8.56
CA LEU A 83 -23.92 1.35 -7.84
C LEU A 83 -23.64 2.84 -7.65
N CYS A 84 -22.41 3.20 -7.25
CA CYS A 84 -22.02 4.60 -7.13
C CYS A 84 -22.10 5.33 -8.47
N ILE A 85 -21.54 4.77 -9.54
CA ILE A 85 -21.58 5.40 -10.87
C ILE A 85 -23.00 5.45 -11.41
N SER A 86 -23.80 4.40 -11.23
CA SER A 86 -25.19 4.40 -11.67
C SER A 86 -26.02 5.47 -10.96
N ALA A 87 -25.71 5.79 -9.70
CA ALA A 87 -26.40 6.84 -8.95
C ALA A 87 -25.90 8.25 -9.31
N LEU A 88 -24.60 8.44 -9.52
CA LEU A 88 -23.99 9.76 -9.74
C LEU A 88 -23.97 10.21 -11.21
N LEU A 89 -23.86 9.26 -12.15
CA LEU A 89 -23.73 9.58 -13.57
C LEU A 89 -24.95 10.31 -14.16
N PRO A 90 -26.20 10.00 -13.77
CA PRO A 90 -27.36 10.79 -14.19
C PRO A 90 -27.21 12.28 -13.89
N LEU A 91 -26.79 12.64 -12.68
CA LEU A 91 -26.61 14.02 -12.22
C LEU A 91 -25.56 14.78 -13.06
N LEU A 92 -24.54 14.07 -13.55
CA LEU A 92 -23.49 14.65 -14.40
C LEU A 92 -23.90 14.82 -15.86
N LEU A 93 -24.87 14.02 -16.34
CA LEU A 93 -25.30 14.00 -17.73
C LEU A 93 -26.51 14.90 -18.00
N GLU A 94 -27.30 15.20 -16.98
CA GLU A 94 -28.47 16.09 -17.09
C GLU A 94 -28.12 17.46 -17.67
N SER A 95 -26.91 17.96 -17.40
CA SER A 95 -26.49 19.30 -17.77
C SER A 95 -26.11 19.48 -19.25
N TRP A 96 -25.90 18.42 -20.03
CA TRP A 96 -25.40 18.55 -21.42
C TRP A 96 -25.76 17.43 -22.40
N ALA A 97 -26.30 16.29 -21.97
CA ALA A 97 -26.51 15.14 -22.86
C ALA A 97 -27.99 14.98 -23.32
N PRO A 98 -28.26 14.84 -24.64
CA PRO A 98 -29.58 14.47 -25.17
C PRO A 98 -30.09 13.13 -24.60
N ALA A 99 -31.41 12.94 -24.52
CA ALA A 99 -32.04 11.80 -23.84
C ALA A 99 -31.60 10.42 -24.37
N THR A 100 -31.47 10.28 -25.69
CA THR A 100 -31.01 9.05 -26.34
C THR A 100 -29.55 8.74 -25.99
N LEU A 101 -28.68 9.73 -26.12
CA LEU A 101 -27.26 9.60 -25.76
C LEU A 101 -27.08 9.31 -24.27
N ARG A 102 -27.85 9.97 -23.41
CA ARG A 102 -27.87 9.74 -21.96
C ARG A 102 -28.22 8.30 -21.63
N THR A 103 -29.28 7.77 -22.22
CA THR A 103 -29.70 6.37 -22.01
C THR A 103 -28.60 5.39 -22.41
N VAL A 104 -27.96 5.61 -23.56
CA VAL A 104 -26.83 4.79 -24.02
C VAL A 104 -25.67 4.85 -23.01
N ILE A 105 -25.29 6.04 -22.54
CA ILE A 105 -24.20 6.19 -21.57
C ILE A 105 -24.53 5.49 -20.25
N LEU A 106 -25.76 5.62 -19.73
CA LEU A 106 -26.18 5.02 -18.46
C LEU A 106 -26.18 3.48 -18.52
N VAL A 107 -26.58 2.90 -19.65
CA VAL A 107 -26.64 1.43 -19.85
C VAL A 107 -25.25 0.83 -20.10
N PHE A 108 -24.44 1.46 -20.94
CA PHE A 108 -23.16 0.88 -21.35
C PHE A 108 -22.02 1.17 -20.37
N THR A 109 -22.07 2.25 -19.58
CA THR A 109 -21.01 2.56 -18.60
C THR A 109 -20.77 1.42 -17.61
N PRO A 110 -21.79 0.87 -16.90
CA PRO A 110 -21.58 -0.27 -16.00
C PRO A 110 -21.07 -1.52 -16.71
N THR A 111 -21.50 -1.75 -17.96
CA THR A 111 -21.05 -2.88 -18.78
C THR A 111 -19.55 -2.76 -19.11
N VAL A 112 -19.09 -1.57 -19.52
CA VAL A 112 -17.67 -1.30 -19.79
C VAL A 112 -16.84 -1.43 -18.51
N LEU A 113 -17.33 -0.89 -17.39
CA LEU A 113 -16.66 -1.01 -16.09
C LEU A 113 -16.53 -2.47 -15.65
N ASN A 114 -17.58 -3.28 -15.84
CA ASN A 114 -17.51 -4.73 -15.60
C ASN A 114 -16.37 -5.34 -16.40
N VAL A 115 -16.30 -5.12 -17.72
CA VAL A 115 -15.23 -5.67 -18.57
C VAL A 115 -13.83 -5.26 -18.07
N LEU A 116 -13.65 -3.99 -17.69
CA LEU A 116 -12.38 -3.50 -17.16
C LEU A 116 -12.01 -4.15 -15.81
N ILE A 117 -12.95 -4.23 -14.88
CA ILE A 117 -12.77 -4.85 -13.55
C ILE A 117 -12.45 -6.34 -13.72
N TRP A 118 -13.22 -7.06 -14.53
CA TRP A 118 -13.02 -8.50 -14.78
C TRP A 118 -11.72 -8.78 -15.54
N SER A 119 -11.34 -7.95 -16.52
CA SER A 119 -10.03 -8.04 -17.19
C SER A 119 -8.87 -7.84 -16.20
N ARG A 120 -9.02 -6.93 -15.24
CA ARG A 120 -8.04 -6.73 -14.17
C ARG A 120 -8.01 -7.91 -13.20
N ALA A 121 -9.16 -8.45 -12.81
CA ALA A 121 -9.29 -9.62 -11.95
C ALA A 121 -8.70 -10.90 -12.58
N ALA A 122 -8.91 -11.10 -13.88
CA ALA A 122 -8.35 -12.22 -14.63
C ALA A 122 -6.83 -12.12 -14.73
N ARG A 123 -6.29 -10.94 -15.06
CA ARG A 123 -4.82 -10.68 -15.06
C ARG A 123 -4.22 -10.90 -13.68
N PHE A 124 -4.90 -10.43 -12.63
CA PHE A 124 -4.48 -10.64 -11.24
C PHE A 124 -4.41 -12.14 -10.89
N SER A 125 -5.44 -12.91 -11.25
CA SER A 125 -5.52 -14.36 -10.97
C SER A 125 -4.54 -15.18 -11.81
N ALA A 126 -4.32 -14.80 -13.07
CA ALA A 126 -3.34 -15.43 -13.95
C ALA A 126 -1.91 -15.26 -13.42
N ARG A 127 -1.54 -14.05 -13.00
CA ARG A 127 -0.22 -13.77 -12.39
C ARG A 127 0.06 -14.66 -11.18
N ARG A 128 -0.94 -14.90 -10.33
CA ARG A 128 -0.82 -15.81 -9.17
C ARG A 128 -0.58 -17.27 -9.53
N ARG A 129 -1.02 -17.71 -10.71
CA ARG A 129 -0.87 -19.11 -11.17
C ARG A 129 0.49 -19.36 -11.82
N SER A 130 1.11 -18.32 -12.38
CA SER A 130 2.33 -18.44 -13.19
C SER A 130 3.64 -18.25 -12.42
N THR A 131 3.62 -17.60 -11.25
CA THR A 131 4.84 -17.33 -10.48
C THR A 131 5.11 -18.44 -9.47
N ALA A 132 6.21 -19.18 -9.66
CA ALA A 132 6.90 -19.81 -8.53
C ALA A 132 7.38 -18.64 -7.64
N GLY A 133 6.71 -18.46 -6.50
CA GLY A 133 6.86 -17.25 -5.72
C GLY A 133 8.22 -17.16 -5.02
N THR A 134 8.81 -15.96 -4.99
CA THR A 134 9.95 -15.68 -4.11
C THR A 134 9.40 -15.09 -2.81
N PRO A 135 9.75 -15.62 -1.63
CA PRO A 135 9.26 -15.06 -0.37
C PRO A 135 9.65 -13.58 -0.24
N PRO A 136 8.83 -12.73 0.39
CA PRO A 136 9.24 -11.37 0.71
C PRO A 136 10.46 -11.36 1.63
N LEU A 137 11.22 -10.26 1.60
CA LEU A 137 12.24 -9.97 2.60
C LEU A 137 11.54 -9.40 3.85
N ILE A 138 11.83 -9.95 5.01
CA ILE A 138 11.31 -9.46 6.28
C ILE A 138 12.25 -8.35 6.77
N HIS A 139 11.68 -7.17 7.05
CA HIS A 139 12.43 -5.97 7.38
C HIS A 139 11.91 -5.34 8.66
N ALA A 140 12.81 -5.03 9.60
CA ALA A 140 12.46 -4.39 10.86
C ALA A 140 12.76 -2.88 10.85
N ASP A 141 11.80 -2.05 11.22
CA ASP A 141 12.02 -0.61 11.40
C ASP A 141 12.39 -0.28 12.87
N ASP A 142 12.81 0.96 13.12
CA ASP A 142 13.08 1.54 14.44
C ASP A 142 14.28 0.97 15.23
N LEU A 143 15.28 0.38 14.56
CA LEU A 143 16.56 0.06 15.21
C LEU A 143 17.24 1.37 15.69
N GLY A 144 17.81 1.37 16.89
CA GLY A 144 18.43 2.53 17.54
C GLY A 144 17.48 3.36 18.40
N LEU A 145 16.20 3.00 18.45
CA LEU A 145 15.18 3.74 19.20
C LEU A 145 15.25 3.46 20.72
N ALA A 146 15.42 2.20 21.11
CA ALA A 146 15.57 1.82 22.51
C ALA A 146 16.25 0.44 22.66
N PRO A 147 16.99 0.19 23.76
CA PRO A 147 17.68 -1.09 23.97
C PRO A 147 16.79 -2.33 23.87
N GLY A 148 15.52 -2.24 24.30
CA GLY A 148 14.55 -3.34 24.21
C GLY A 148 14.13 -3.65 22.76
N VAL A 149 14.01 -2.62 21.92
CA VAL A 149 13.73 -2.77 20.48
C VAL A 149 14.98 -3.34 19.80
N ASP A 150 16.14 -2.77 20.09
CA ASP A 150 17.41 -3.13 19.45
C ASP A 150 17.80 -4.58 19.71
N SER A 151 17.72 -5.01 20.97
CA SER A 151 18.02 -6.40 21.34
C SER A 151 17.11 -7.41 20.63
N THR A 152 15.83 -7.05 20.44
CA THR A 152 14.86 -7.87 19.71
C THR A 152 15.23 -7.97 18.24
N ILE A 153 15.45 -6.84 17.57
CA ILE A 153 15.83 -6.79 16.14
C ILE A 153 17.14 -7.54 15.90
N LEU A 154 18.16 -7.29 16.73
CA LEU A 154 19.46 -7.96 16.61
C LEU A 154 19.35 -9.48 16.83
N SER A 155 18.50 -9.94 17.77
CA SER A 155 18.26 -11.37 18.00
C SER A 155 17.61 -12.04 16.78
N LEU A 156 16.57 -11.41 16.21
CA LEU A 156 15.89 -11.92 15.01
C LEU A 156 16.80 -11.94 13.78
N ALA A 157 17.67 -10.93 13.65
CA ALA A 157 18.68 -10.89 12.59
C ALA A 157 19.75 -11.99 12.75
N ARG A 158 20.24 -12.24 13.98
CA ARG A 158 21.19 -13.34 14.26
C ARG A 158 20.60 -14.71 13.94
N SER A 159 19.31 -14.91 14.21
CA SER A 159 18.60 -16.14 13.88
C SER A 159 18.11 -16.22 12.42
N ARG A 160 18.51 -15.28 11.56
CA ARG A 160 18.17 -15.20 10.13
C ARG A 160 16.66 -15.11 9.84
N GLN A 161 15.88 -14.63 10.81
CA GLN A 161 14.45 -14.35 10.63
C GLN A 161 14.21 -12.97 10.01
N LEU A 162 15.18 -12.07 10.09
CA LEU A 162 15.17 -10.79 9.38
C LEU A 162 16.14 -10.80 8.21
N ASN A 163 15.77 -10.07 7.17
CA ASN A 163 16.58 -9.85 5.98
C ASN A 163 17.08 -8.40 5.88
N GLY A 164 16.79 -7.55 6.87
CA GLY A 164 17.23 -6.15 6.90
C GLY A 164 16.61 -5.38 8.06
N ALA A 165 17.18 -4.22 8.36
CA ALA A 165 16.62 -3.28 9.32
C ALA A 165 16.80 -1.81 8.89
N SER A 166 16.11 -0.90 9.58
CA SER A 166 16.25 0.54 9.41
C SER A 166 16.67 1.21 10.71
N LEU A 167 17.76 1.98 10.64
CA LEU A 167 18.39 2.64 11.78
C LEU A 167 17.90 4.09 11.94
N LEU A 168 17.33 4.40 13.10
CA LEU A 168 17.08 5.75 13.58
C LEU A 168 18.38 6.32 14.18
N VAL A 169 19.07 7.15 13.40
CA VAL A 169 20.44 7.60 13.73
C VAL A 169 20.51 8.60 14.88
N ASP A 170 19.42 9.32 15.14
CA ASP A 170 19.27 10.25 16.26
C ASP A 170 18.54 9.59 17.45
N GLY A 171 18.28 8.29 17.37
CA GLY A 171 17.72 7.51 18.48
C GLY A 171 18.73 7.35 19.63
N PRO A 172 18.26 7.25 20.88
CA PRO A 172 19.13 7.26 22.06
C PRO A 172 20.09 6.06 22.13
N SER A 173 19.77 4.94 21.48
CA SER A 173 20.61 3.73 21.44
C SER A 173 21.24 3.48 20.07
N ALA A 174 21.14 4.43 19.13
CA ALA A 174 21.59 4.29 17.74
C ALA A 174 23.05 3.83 17.60
N ALA A 175 23.97 4.36 18.41
CA ALA A 175 25.38 4.01 18.33
C ALA A 175 25.63 2.53 18.68
N ALA A 176 25.08 2.06 19.80
CA ALA A 176 25.19 0.67 20.22
C ALA A 176 24.45 -0.28 19.26
N ALA A 177 23.29 0.15 18.74
CA ALA A 177 22.52 -0.62 17.78
C ALA A 177 23.25 -0.80 16.44
N ALA A 178 23.89 0.27 15.94
CA ALA A 178 24.69 0.23 14.72
C ALA A 178 25.94 -0.65 14.88
N GLU A 179 26.63 -0.57 16.02
CA GLU A 179 27.74 -1.47 16.34
C GLU A 179 27.28 -2.94 16.40
N GLY A 180 26.18 -3.20 17.10
CA GLY A 180 25.58 -4.54 17.16
C GLY A 180 25.19 -5.09 15.80
N TRP A 181 24.68 -4.24 14.89
CA TRP A 181 24.33 -4.63 13.52
C TRP A 181 25.55 -4.91 12.66
N ARG A 182 26.62 -4.10 12.78
CA ARG A 182 27.89 -4.33 12.05
C ARG A 182 28.56 -5.66 12.42
N ALA A 183 28.29 -6.19 13.60
CA ALA A 183 28.78 -7.50 14.03
C ALA A 183 27.99 -8.69 13.42
N LEU A 184 26.91 -8.44 12.68
CA LEU A 184 26.12 -9.46 11.99
C LEU A 184 26.68 -9.79 10.60
N ASP A 185 25.96 -10.61 9.85
CA ASP A 185 26.27 -10.92 8.44
C ASP A 185 26.37 -9.62 7.62
N PRO A 186 27.53 -9.30 7.02
CA PRO A 186 27.73 -8.08 6.23
C PRO A 186 26.80 -7.94 5.02
N SER A 187 26.16 -9.04 4.59
CA SER A 187 25.16 -9.01 3.51
C SER A 187 23.80 -8.48 3.94
N LEU A 188 23.52 -8.35 5.24
CA LEU A 188 22.26 -7.83 5.75
C LEU A 188 22.16 -6.30 5.49
N PRO A 189 21.22 -5.85 4.64
CA PRO A 189 21.04 -4.44 4.36
C PRO A 189 20.58 -3.68 5.61
N LEU A 190 21.23 -2.55 5.86
CA LEU A 190 20.80 -1.55 6.82
C LEU A 190 20.39 -0.28 6.08
N CYS A 191 19.18 0.20 6.34
CA CYS A 191 18.67 1.44 5.76
C CYS A 191 18.76 2.58 6.77
N LEU A 192 18.93 3.80 6.28
CA LEU A 192 18.66 5.01 7.06
C LEU A 192 17.14 5.14 7.25
N HIS A 193 16.69 5.10 8.50
CA HIS A 193 15.30 5.40 8.88
C HIS A 193 15.15 6.91 9.08
N LEU A 194 14.87 7.66 8.02
CA LEU A 194 14.75 9.11 8.09
C LEU A 194 13.62 9.52 9.05
N CYS A 195 13.94 10.23 10.13
CA CYS A 195 12.95 10.73 11.08
C CYS A 195 12.86 12.26 11.01
N LEU A 196 11.67 12.78 10.72
CA LEU A 196 11.40 14.23 10.71
C LEU A 196 10.18 14.58 11.56
N THR A 197 9.58 13.60 12.24
CA THR A 197 8.28 13.72 12.93
C THR A 197 8.42 13.74 14.45
N GLU A 198 9.53 13.24 14.97
CA GLU A 198 9.89 13.23 16.38
C GLU A 198 11.42 13.10 16.54
N GLY A 199 11.90 13.07 17.78
CA GLY A 199 13.31 13.06 18.13
C GLY A 199 13.87 14.45 18.45
N PRO A 200 15.19 14.56 18.66
CA PRO A 200 15.82 15.83 18.99
C PRO A 200 15.73 16.82 17.82
N GLY A 201 15.42 18.07 18.14
CA GLY A 201 15.48 19.17 17.17
C GLY A 201 16.91 19.45 16.74
N ILE A 202 17.10 19.85 15.48
CA ILE A 202 18.41 20.20 14.92
C ILE A 202 18.58 21.72 14.98
N PRO A 203 19.71 22.24 15.49
CA PRO A 203 19.99 23.67 15.48
C PRO A 203 19.84 24.26 14.07
N GLY A 204 19.15 25.40 13.95
CA GLY A 204 18.86 26.02 12.65
C GLY A 204 17.59 25.49 11.94
N SER A 205 16.91 24.50 12.52
CA SER A 205 15.66 23.94 12.01
C SER A 205 14.49 24.09 12.99
N PRO A 206 14.04 25.32 13.32
CA PRO A 206 13.01 25.56 14.34
C PRO A 206 11.62 24.99 14.03
N ASP A 207 11.34 24.66 12.77
CA ASP A 207 10.06 24.08 12.33
C ASP A 207 10.09 22.55 12.23
N LEU A 208 11.20 21.91 12.64
CA LEU A 208 11.35 20.47 12.70
C LEU A 208 11.75 20.02 14.12
N PRO A 209 11.27 18.85 14.58
CA PRO A 209 10.42 17.88 13.88
C PRO A 209 8.98 18.37 13.66
N ALA A 210 8.33 17.89 12.59
CA ALA A 210 6.95 18.20 12.24
C ALA A 210 6.19 16.94 11.81
N GLY A 211 4.93 16.83 12.24
CA GLY A 211 4.08 15.69 11.93
C GLY A 211 3.85 15.48 10.42
N PHE A 212 3.55 14.24 10.04
CA PHE A 212 3.31 13.85 8.65
C PHE A 212 2.28 14.74 7.93
N GLY A 213 1.14 15.00 8.58
CA GLY A 213 0.09 15.85 8.03
C GLY A 213 0.56 17.29 7.79
N THR A 214 1.36 17.84 8.70
CA THR A 214 1.94 19.19 8.57
C THR A 214 2.85 19.29 7.37
N LEU A 215 3.76 18.33 7.18
CA LEU A 215 4.66 18.30 6.03
C LEU A 215 3.93 18.00 4.71
N LEU A 216 2.85 17.22 4.76
CA LEU A 216 1.98 16.99 3.61
C LEU A 216 1.24 18.27 3.19
N VAL A 217 0.67 19.02 4.13
CA VAL A 217 0.04 20.32 3.85
C VAL A 217 1.07 21.34 3.38
N ALA A 218 2.25 21.38 3.99
CA ALA A 218 3.34 22.23 3.53
C ALA A 218 3.76 21.89 2.10
N SER A 219 3.61 20.64 1.67
CA SER A 219 3.81 20.26 0.26
C SER A 219 2.78 20.90 -0.69
N LEU A 220 1.68 21.47 -0.23
CA LEU A 220 0.70 22.13 -1.09
C LEU A 220 0.82 23.66 -1.06
N LEU A 221 1.50 24.23 -0.06
CA LEU A 221 1.55 25.66 0.19
C LEU A 221 2.94 26.25 -0.13
N PRO A 222 3.10 27.07 -1.19
CA PRO A 222 4.40 27.54 -1.66
C PRO A 222 5.25 28.26 -0.60
N TRP A 223 4.62 29.05 0.28
CA TRP A 223 5.34 29.78 1.33
C TRP A 223 5.87 28.84 2.42
N GLN A 224 5.10 27.83 2.82
CA GLN A 224 5.56 26.83 3.79
C GLN A 224 6.68 25.98 3.21
N ARG A 225 6.58 25.60 1.92
CA ARG A 225 7.69 24.93 1.21
C ARG A 225 8.97 25.76 1.33
N ARG A 226 8.94 27.04 0.92
CA ARG A 226 10.13 27.92 0.95
C ARG A 226 10.74 28.02 2.35
N ARG A 227 9.91 28.10 3.39
CA ARG A 227 10.33 28.15 4.80
C ARG A 227 11.02 26.85 5.25
N LEU A 228 10.53 25.69 4.80
CA LEU A 228 10.99 24.38 5.26
C LEU A 228 12.14 23.78 4.45
N VAL A 229 12.35 24.18 3.18
CA VAL A 229 13.36 23.55 2.30
C VAL A 229 14.74 23.49 2.94
N ASN A 230 15.25 24.61 3.48
CA ASN A 230 16.60 24.65 4.03
C ASN A 230 16.73 23.80 5.31
N GLN A 231 15.68 23.77 6.13
CA GLN A 231 15.64 22.99 7.37
C GLN A 231 15.58 21.48 7.07
N LEU A 232 14.81 21.10 6.04
CA LEU A 232 14.75 19.72 5.55
C LEU A 232 16.10 19.27 5.00
N ASP A 233 16.76 20.10 4.20
CA ASP A 233 18.08 19.76 3.66
C ASP A 233 19.11 19.59 4.79
N GLN A 234 19.15 20.52 5.75
CA GLN A 234 20.03 20.41 6.92
C GLN A 234 19.77 19.13 7.71
N SER A 235 18.49 18.82 7.98
CA SER A 235 18.13 17.62 8.75
C SER A 235 18.45 16.32 8.01
N ILE A 236 18.15 16.25 6.70
CA ILE A 236 18.46 15.09 5.87
C ILE A 236 19.98 14.89 5.77
N GLU A 237 20.74 15.96 5.52
CA GLU A 237 22.20 15.87 5.41
C GLU A 237 22.84 15.46 6.75
N HIS A 238 22.37 16.01 7.88
CA HIS A 238 22.79 15.59 9.22
C HIS A 238 22.56 14.09 9.43
N GLN A 239 21.36 13.60 9.17
CA GLN A 239 21.02 12.18 9.38
C GLN A 239 21.81 11.25 8.44
N ILE A 240 22.06 11.64 7.18
CA ILE A 240 22.92 10.89 6.26
C ILE A 240 24.36 10.85 6.76
N GLN A 241 24.89 11.98 7.24
CA GLN A 241 26.24 12.05 7.75
C GLN A 241 26.40 11.19 9.01
N ARG A 242 25.44 11.29 9.93
CA ARG A 242 25.41 10.46 11.14
C ARG A 242 25.30 8.97 10.81
N PHE A 243 24.48 8.60 9.83
CA PHE A 243 24.38 7.21 9.36
C PHE A 243 25.73 6.68 8.89
N ARG A 244 26.48 7.47 8.11
CA ARG A 244 27.81 7.10 7.62
C ARG A 244 28.81 6.92 8.75
N GLU A 245 28.81 7.83 9.73
CA GLU A 245 29.68 7.74 10.89
C GLU A 245 29.44 6.47 11.70
N LEU A 246 28.17 6.10 11.90
CA LEU A 246 27.80 4.93 12.69
C LEU A 246 28.02 3.59 11.96
N THR A 247 27.87 3.57 10.63
CA THR A 247 27.81 2.33 9.85
C THR A 247 29.00 2.10 8.93
N GLY A 248 29.71 3.16 8.53
CA GLY A 248 30.75 3.13 7.50
C GLY A 248 30.22 2.94 6.06
N LEU A 249 28.90 2.90 5.84
CA LEU A 249 28.32 2.65 4.53
C LEU A 249 28.31 3.91 3.66
N ALA A 250 28.92 3.83 2.48
CA ALA A 250 28.96 4.96 1.54
C ALA A 250 27.65 5.14 0.75
N GLU A 251 27.06 4.02 0.29
CA GLU A 251 25.77 3.98 -0.38
C GLU A 251 24.63 4.05 0.63
N ILE A 252 23.61 4.85 0.32
CA ILE A 252 22.49 5.07 1.22
C ILE A 252 21.24 4.38 0.66
N HIS A 253 20.75 3.40 1.41
CA HIS A 253 19.38 2.90 1.31
C HIS A 253 18.53 3.64 2.34
N LEU A 254 17.35 4.11 1.93
CA LEU A 254 16.55 5.00 2.75
C LEU A 254 15.08 4.59 2.78
N ASP A 255 14.52 4.66 3.98
CA ASP A 255 13.09 4.78 4.21
C ASP A 255 12.87 5.89 5.25
N GLY A 256 11.70 5.95 5.85
CA GLY A 256 11.37 7.02 6.77
C GLY A 256 10.44 6.55 7.86
N HIS A 257 10.69 7.05 9.05
CA HIS A 257 9.80 6.91 10.19
C HIS A 257 8.43 7.49 9.81
N GLN A 258 7.37 6.74 10.08
CA GLN A 258 6.01 7.04 9.62
C GLN A 258 5.87 7.23 8.09
N HIS A 259 6.81 6.70 7.31
CA HIS A 259 6.92 6.86 5.85
C HIS A 259 7.05 8.32 5.38
N ILE A 260 7.64 9.19 6.21
CA ILE A 260 7.73 10.62 5.93
C ILE A 260 8.50 10.95 4.64
N HIS A 261 9.42 10.06 4.23
CA HIS A 261 10.20 10.18 3.00
C HIS A 261 9.34 10.16 1.73
N LEU A 262 8.10 9.68 1.79
CA LEU A 262 7.15 9.70 0.67
C LEU A 262 6.36 11.02 0.56
N VAL A 263 6.42 11.90 1.56
CA VAL A 263 5.78 13.21 1.50
C VAL A 263 6.39 14.01 0.33
N PRO A 264 5.59 14.66 -0.55
CA PRO A 264 6.11 15.22 -1.80
C PRO A 264 7.23 16.24 -1.62
N LEU A 265 7.15 17.10 -0.60
CA LEU A 265 8.21 18.05 -0.27
C LEU A 265 9.50 17.33 0.13
N VAL A 266 9.42 16.32 1.01
CA VAL A 266 10.57 15.55 1.50
C VAL A 266 11.19 14.73 0.37
N LEU A 267 10.38 14.00 -0.40
CA LEU A 267 10.88 13.21 -1.53
C LEU A 267 11.60 14.09 -2.55
N GLN A 268 11.08 15.29 -2.84
CA GLN A 268 11.76 16.22 -3.75
C GLN A 268 13.15 16.61 -3.25
N ARG A 269 13.31 16.86 -1.95
CA ARG A 269 14.64 17.14 -1.36
C ARG A 269 15.56 15.93 -1.44
N LEU A 270 15.06 14.74 -1.09
CA LEU A 270 15.81 13.49 -1.22
C LEU A 270 16.30 13.24 -2.64
N LEU A 271 15.47 13.47 -3.66
CA LEU A 271 15.86 13.32 -5.06
C LEU A 271 16.95 14.31 -5.50
N ILE A 272 16.93 15.54 -4.97
CA ILE A 272 17.95 16.56 -5.25
C ILE A 272 19.28 16.19 -4.58
N LEU A 273 19.22 15.68 -3.35
CA LEU A 273 20.40 15.29 -2.57
C LEU A 273 20.97 13.92 -2.99
N ALA A 274 20.17 13.09 -3.67
CA ALA A 274 20.54 11.71 -4.02
C ALA A 274 21.88 11.57 -4.76
N PRO A 275 22.21 12.38 -5.79
CA PRO A 275 23.51 12.27 -6.47
C PRO A 275 24.69 12.62 -5.56
N LYS A 276 24.57 13.70 -4.76
CA LYS A 276 25.60 14.15 -3.81
C LYS A 276 25.86 13.11 -2.73
N HIS A 277 24.79 12.49 -2.23
CA HIS A 277 24.85 11.57 -1.09
C HIS A 277 24.79 10.08 -1.48
N ARG A 278 24.89 9.72 -2.76
CA ARG A 278 24.81 8.32 -3.23
C ARG A 278 23.60 7.57 -2.66
N ILE A 279 22.43 8.20 -2.71
CA ILE A 279 21.17 7.53 -2.35
C ILE A 279 20.76 6.64 -3.51
N THR A 280 20.95 5.33 -3.36
CA THR A 280 20.78 4.34 -4.44
C THR A 280 19.44 3.60 -4.35
N TRP A 281 18.80 3.60 -3.18
CA TRP A 281 17.53 2.92 -2.95
C TRP A 281 16.61 3.69 -2.00
N ILE A 282 15.33 3.82 -2.36
CA ILE A 282 14.28 4.41 -1.52
C ILE A 282 13.06 3.49 -1.44
N ARG A 283 12.59 3.20 -0.22
CA ARG A 283 11.40 2.36 0.00
C ARG A 283 10.12 3.01 -0.55
N THR A 284 9.27 2.22 -1.19
CA THR A 284 7.87 2.60 -1.48
C THR A 284 6.91 1.65 -0.78
N THR A 285 5.70 2.12 -0.51
CA THR A 285 4.68 1.39 0.25
C THR A 285 3.60 0.80 -0.66
N CYS A 286 3.98 0.29 -1.84
CA CYS A 286 3.08 -0.34 -2.80
C CYS A 286 2.48 -1.66 -2.26
N GLU A 287 1.49 -1.54 -1.38
CA GLU A 287 0.88 -2.67 -0.68
C GLU A 287 -0.32 -3.22 -1.43
N PRO A 288 -0.27 -4.48 -1.92
CA PRO A 288 -1.46 -5.14 -2.42
C PRO A 288 -2.39 -5.46 -1.25
N LEU A 289 -3.69 -5.24 -1.45
CA LEU A 289 -4.65 -5.73 -0.49
C LEU A 289 -4.62 -7.27 -0.43
N PRO A 290 -4.63 -7.89 0.76
CA PRO A 290 -4.62 -9.34 0.88
C PRO A 290 -5.92 -9.97 0.37
N THR A 291 -5.87 -11.28 0.13
CA THR A 291 -7.05 -12.09 -0.23
C THR A 291 -7.28 -13.19 0.80
N GLY A 292 -8.53 -13.63 0.91
CA GLY A 292 -8.89 -14.76 1.78
C GLY A 292 -8.96 -14.41 3.27
N LEU A 293 -8.93 -13.13 3.64
CA LEU A 293 -9.09 -12.72 5.03
C LEU A 293 -10.57 -12.68 5.46
N PRO A 294 -10.90 -13.10 6.70
CA PRO A 294 -12.21 -12.91 7.30
C PRO A 294 -12.62 -11.44 7.38
N LEU A 295 -13.93 -11.15 7.28
CA LEU A 295 -14.46 -9.78 7.34
C LEU A 295 -14.11 -9.04 8.64
N ARG A 296 -13.99 -9.75 9.76
CA ARG A 296 -13.56 -9.16 11.05
C ARG A 296 -12.20 -8.45 10.95
N CYS A 297 -11.22 -9.07 10.28
CA CYS A 297 -9.88 -8.49 10.13
C CYS A 297 -9.95 -7.20 9.31
N TRP A 298 -10.76 -7.16 8.26
CA TRP A 298 -10.97 -5.95 7.47
C TRP A 298 -11.60 -4.83 8.30
N ARG A 299 -12.65 -5.14 9.06
CA ARG A 299 -13.32 -4.18 9.94
C ARG A 299 -12.36 -3.61 10.97
N GLU A 300 -11.63 -4.46 11.68
CA GLU A 300 -10.65 -4.06 12.69
C GLU A 300 -9.56 -3.15 12.13
N ALA A 301 -9.07 -3.42 10.91
CA ALA A 301 -8.07 -2.58 10.25
C ALA A 301 -8.64 -1.22 9.82
N ILE A 302 -9.89 -1.20 9.35
CA ILE A 302 -10.58 0.05 8.96
C ILE A 302 -10.83 0.93 10.20
N GLU A 303 -11.35 0.35 11.28
CA GLU A 303 -11.60 1.05 12.55
C GLU A 303 -10.31 1.61 13.16
N ALA A 304 -9.17 0.94 12.97
CA ALA A 304 -7.85 1.43 13.38
C ALA A 304 -7.24 2.48 12.42
N GLY A 305 -7.97 2.93 11.39
CA GLY A 305 -7.49 3.92 10.42
C GLY A 305 -6.59 3.37 9.30
N GLY A 306 -6.42 2.05 9.23
CA GLY A 306 -5.53 1.37 8.27
C GLY A 306 -5.90 1.62 6.81
N LEU A 307 -7.19 1.74 6.49
CA LEU A 307 -7.64 2.05 5.12
C LEU A 307 -7.24 3.46 4.69
N LEU A 308 -7.43 4.46 5.55
CA LEU A 308 -7.05 5.84 5.25
C LEU A 308 -5.54 5.94 5.06
N LYS A 309 -4.77 5.35 5.99
CA LYS A 309 -3.30 5.30 5.92
C LYS A 309 -2.84 4.63 4.62
N TRP A 310 -3.44 3.48 4.27
CA TRP A 310 -3.16 2.77 3.03
C TRP A 310 -3.47 3.64 1.80
N LEU A 311 -4.65 4.28 1.72
CA LEU A 311 -5.02 5.12 0.57
C LEU A 311 -4.02 6.26 0.33
N VAL A 312 -3.67 6.99 1.40
CA VAL A 312 -2.71 8.11 1.33
C VAL A 312 -1.33 7.62 0.86
N LEU A 313 -0.80 6.57 1.49
CA LEU A 313 0.54 6.07 1.18
C LEU A 313 0.63 5.39 -0.19
N GLN A 314 -0.46 4.77 -0.65
CA GLN A 314 -0.56 4.25 -2.01
C GLN A 314 -0.49 5.39 -3.03
N ALA A 315 -1.25 6.47 -2.83
CA ALA A 315 -1.21 7.63 -3.72
C ALA A 315 0.19 8.25 -3.77
N LEU A 316 0.83 8.44 -2.61
CA LEU A 316 2.20 8.96 -2.52
C LEU A 316 3.22 8.02 -3.20
N SER A 317 3.10 6.71 -3.02
CA SER A 317 3.96 5.73 -3.68
C SER A 317 3.80 5.72 -5.21
N GLN A 318 2.56 5.82 -5.71
CA GLN A 318 2.30 5.92 -7.15
C GLN A 318 2.89 7.21 -7.74
N TRP A 319 2.90 8.29 -6.97
CA TRP A 319 3.54 9.54 -7.36
C TRP A 319 5.07 9.47 -7.29
N ALA A 320 5.63 8.76 -6.31
CA ALA A 320 7.06 8.61 -6.09
C ALA A 320 7.75 7.71 -7.12
N LYS A 321 7.16 6.55 -7.44
CA LYS A 321 7.77 5.52 -8.30
C LYS A 321 8.29 6.04 -9.64
N PRO A 322 7.53 6.79 -10.46
CA PRO A 322 8.03 7.35 -11.70
C PRO A 322 9.21 8.30 -11.52
N ARG A 323 9.29 9.02 -10.39
CA ARG A 323 10.37 9.97 -10.11
C ARG A 323 11.66 9.25 -9.73
N LEU A 324 11.56 8.24 -8.84
CA LEU A 324 12.68 7.36 -8.49
C LEU A 324 13.26 6.69 -9.74
N ARG A 325 12.40 6.17 -10.63
CA ARG A 325 12.81 5.56 -11.89
C ARG A 325 13.56 6.53 -12.81
N LYS A 326 13.13 7.80 -12.88
CA LYS A 326 13.78 8.83 -13.70
C LYS A 326 15.18 9.19 -13.19
N THR A 327 15.40 9.11 -11.88
CA THR A 327 16.70 9.41 -11.25
C THR A 327 17.59 8.17 -11.09
N GLY A 328 17.17 7.00 -11.55
CA GLY A 328 17.92 5.75 -11.41
C GLY A 328 17.91 5.15 -10.00
N ILE A 329 17.12 5.69 -9.07
CA ILE A 329 17.01 5.20 -7.70
C ILE A 329 16.12 3.96 -7.67
N ARG A 330 16.62 2.88 -7.07
CA ARG A 330 15.89 1.60 -6.94
C ARG A 330 14.84 1.66 -5.82
N THR A 331 13.88 0.77 -5.87
CA THR A 331 12.84 0.64 -4.82
C THR A 331 12.36 -0.81 -4.75
N ASN A 332 11.62 -1.19 -3.70
CA ASN A 332 10.96 -2.49 -3.61
C ASN A 332 9.79 -2.64 -4.60
N SER A 333 9.59 -3.87 -5.09
CA SER A 333 8.48 -4.22 -5.99
C SER A 333 7.11 -4.00 -5.32
N ARG A 334 6.93 -4.62 -4.15
CA ARG A 334 5.76 -4.49 -3.28
C ARG A 334 6.17 -4.32 -1.83
N PHE A 335 5.20 -3.90 -1.03
CA PHE A 335 5.35 -3.69 0.41
C PHE A 335 4.20 -4.35 1.16
N GLY A 336 4.39 -4.74 2.41
CA GLY A 336 3.31 -5.22 3.27
C GLY A 336 3.51 -4.73 4.69
N GLY A 337 2.43 -4.41 5.39
CA GLY A 337 2.45 -3.94 6.78
C GLY A 337 1.89 -2.52 6.99
N VAL A 338 1.26 -1.90 5.99
CA VAL A 338 0.60 -0.58 6.17
C VAL A 338 -0.85 -0.76 6.61
N PHE A 339 -1.63 -1.55 5.87
CA PHE A 339 -3.07 -1.70 6.12
C PHE A 339 -3.38 -2.28 7.50
N PHE A 340 -2.56 -3.23 7.94
CA PHE A 340 -2.63 -3.84 9.28
C PHE A 340 -1.51 -3.33 10.20
N THR A 341 -1.10 -2.05 10.06
CA THR A 341 -0.04 -1.45 10.89
C THR A 341 -0.25 -1.82 12.36
N GLY A 342 0.79 -2.34 13.00
CA GLY A 342 0.73 -2.68 14.42
C GLY A 342 -0.07 -3.96 14.74
N ARG A 343 -0.59 -4.67 13.75
CA ARG A 343 -1.40 -5.89 13.91
C ARG A 343 -1.03 -6.96 12.88
N MET A 344 0.24 -7.00 12.48
CA MET A 344 0.78 -7.98 11.54
C MET A 344 1.02 -9.32 12.24
N VAL A 345 -0.06 -9.95 12.72
CA VAL A 345 -0.05 -11.23 13.44
C VAL A 345 -1.04 -12.21 12.82
N GLY A 346 -0.80 -13.52 12.95
CA GLY A 346 -1.76 -14.56 12.56
C GLY A 346 -2.20 -14.52 11.09
N GLU A 347 -3.51 -14.45 10.84
CA GLU A 347 -4.10 -14.48 9.50
C GLU A 347 -3.68 -13.29 8.61
N PRO A 348 -3.75 -12.01 9.07
CA PRO A 348 -3.22 -10.86 8.32
C PRO A 348 -1.77 -11.06 7.82
N LEU A 349 -0.88 -11.49 8.70
CA LEU A 349 0.53 -11.71 8.40
C LEU A 349 0.71 -12.78 7.31
N ARG A 350 0.08 -13.96 7.47
CA ARG A 350 0.12 -15.04 6.47
C ARG A 350 -0.50 -14.63 5.14
N ALA A 351 -1.59 -13.85 5.16
CA ALA A 351 -2.26 -13.41 3.95
C ALA A 351 -1.41 -12.42 3.15
N ILE A 352 -0.78 -11.45 3.82
CA ILE A 352 0.15 -10.51 3.18
C ILE A 352 1.41 -11.23 2.70
N HIS A 353 2.01 -12.11 3.51
CA HIS A 353 3.18 -12.88 3.11
C HIS A 353 2.92 -13.68 1.82
N ARG A 354 1.79 -14.39 1.74
CA ARG A 354 1.36 -15.09 0.51
C ARG A 354 1.17 -14.13 -0.65
N GLU A 355 0.57 -12.96 -0.41
CA GLU A 355 0.32 -11.98 -1.46
C GLU A 355 1.63 -11.39 -2.04
N LEU A 356 2.61 -11.11 -1.18
CA LEU A 356 3.93 -10.63 -1.59
C LEU A 356 4.73 -11.72 -2.30
N SER A 357 4.60 -12.98 -1.87
CA SER A 357 5.32 -14.11 -2.47
C SER A 357 4.97 -14.32 -3.95
N THR A 358 3.80 -13.89 -4.41
CA THR A 358 3.36 -14.08 -5.81
C THR A 358 4.07 -13.19 -6.83
N CYS A 359 5.07 -12.40 -6.42
CA CYS A 359 5.70 -11.39 -7.25
C CYS A 359 7.16 -11.72 -7.57
N GLY A 360 7.53 -11.64 -8.86
CA GLY A 360 8.92 -11.70 -9.30
C GLY A 360 9.61 -10.34 -9.20
N GLU A 361 10.94 -10.35 -9.24
CA GLU A 361 11.78 -9.15 -9.28
C GLU A 361 11.67 -8.45 -10.65
N GLY A 362 11.57 -7.12 -10.63
CA GLY A 362 11.59 -6.29 -11.84
C GLY A 362 12.99 -5.71 -12.08
N ARG A 363 13.32 -5.29 -13.30
CA ARG A 363 14.67 -4.78 -13.65
C ARG A 363 15.17 -3.61 -12.77
N ILE A 364 14.26 -2.81 -12.20
CA ILE A 364 14.57 -1.67 -11.30
C ILE A 364 14.07 -1.95 -9.86
N GLU A 365 13.23 -2.97 -9.69
CA GLU A 365 12.53 -3.22 -8.43
C GLU A 365 13.20 -4.37 -7.67
N THR A 366 13.57 -4.14 -6.40
CA THR A 366 14.05 -5.19 -5.50
C THR A 366 12.91 -6.10 -5.05
N ARG A 367 13.24 -7.18 -4.34
CA ARG A 367 12.26 -8.09 -3.74
C ARG A 367 11.23 -7.35 -2.89
N SER A 368 10.05 -7.96 -2.81
CA SER A 368 8.96 -7.44 -1.98
C SER A 368 9.39 -7.40 -0.51
N LEU A 369 8.96 -6.35 0.21
CA LEU A 369 9.28 -6.18 1.63
C LEU A 369 8.05 -6.44 2.50
N LEU A 370 8.25 -7.15 3.60
CA LEU A 370 7.29 -7.32 4.68
C LEU A 370 7.81 -6.57 5.90
N LEU A 371 7.12 -5.49 6.28
CA LEU A 371 7.47 -4.67 7.43
C LEU A 371 7.10 -5.36 8.73
N ALA A 372 8.01 -5.27 9.69
CA ALA A 372 7.80 -5.62 11.07
C ALA A 372 8.28 -4.52 12.02
N HIS A 373 7.65 -4.40 13.18
CA HIS A 373 8.13 -3.60 14.31
C HIS A 373 8.19 -4.49 15.56
N PRO A 374 9.10 -5.47 15.59
CA PRO A 374 9.23 -6.37 16.72
C PRO A 374 9.83 -5.63 17.91
N ALA A 375 9.24 -5.77 19.08
CA ALA A 375 9.82 -5.22 20.30
C ALA A 375 9.46 -6.08 21.52
N GLY A 376 10.46 -6.32 22.37
CA GLY A 376 10.27 -6.72 23.76
C GLY A 376 9.71 -5.56 24.60
N PRO A 377 9.57 -5.74 25.93
CA PRO A 377 9.19 -4.66 26.84
C PRO A 377 10.14 -3.46 26.72
N VAL A 378 9.59 -2.26 26.50
CA VAL A 378 10.35 -1.02 26.37
C VAL A 378 9.98 -0.07 27.52
N GLY A 379 10.99 0.49 28.20
CA GLY A 379 10.77 1.59 29.14
C GLY A 379 10.47 2.89 28.38
N THR A 380 9.28 3.44 28.55
CA THR A 380 8.80 4.63 27.80
C THR A 380 9.46 5.94 28.22
N ASP A 381 9.99 6.03 29.44
CA ASP A 381 10.55 7.26 30.00
C ASP A 381 11.76 7.76 29.23
N ALA A 382 12.63 6.83 28.80
CA ALA A 382 13.80 7.17 28.00
C ALA A 382 13.41 7.76 26.64
N LEU A 383 12.39 7.20 25.98
CA LEU A 383 11.89 7.69 24.69
C LEU A 383 11.31 9.10 24.83
N ASN A 384 10.47 9.31 25.84
CA ASN A 384 9.87 10.62 26.11
C ASN A 384 10.92 11.70 26.35
N ARG A 385 11.98 11.39 27.12
CA ARG A 385 13.07 12.34 27.39
C ARG A 385 13.87 12.74 26.15
N HIS A 386 13.95 11.87 25.14
CA HIS A 386 14.68 12.12 23.90
C HIS A 386 13.78 12.62 22.75
N GLY A 387 12.54 13.03 23.06
CA GLY A 387 11.62 13.60 22.09
C GLY A 387 10.89 12.58 21.20
N PHE A 388 10.84 11.30 21.60
CA PHE A 388 10.17 10.21 20.86
C PHE A 388 8.82 9.84 21.50
N GLN A 389 7.94 10.81 21.71
CA GLN A 389 6.67 10.58 22.43
C GLN A 389 5.68 9.71 21.64
N GLN A 390 5.64 9.82 20.32
CA GLN A 390 4.72 9.01 19.50
C GLN A 390 5.19 7.56 19.48
N SER A 391 6.50 7.35 19.33
CA SER A 391 7.13 6.05 19.50
C SER A 391 6.90 5.45 20.89
N ALA A 392 6.97 6.23 21.96
CA ALA A 392 6.70 5.73 23.31
C ALA A 392 5.29 5.14 23.45
N VAL A 393 4.27 5.82 22.92
CA VAL A 393 2.89 5.30 22.91
C VAL A 393 2.77 4.06 22.04
N PHE A 394 3.41 4.04 20.88
CA PHE A 394 3.37 2.91 19.95
C PHE A 394 4.01 1.64 20.52
N PHE A 395 5.20 1.75 21.13
CA PHE A 395 5.95 0.63 21.70
C PHE A 395 5.44 0.16 23.06
N ALA A 396 4.61 0.95 23.74
CA ALA A 396 3.89 0.51 24.93
C ALA A 396 2.78 -0.52 24.64
N SER A 397 2.35 -0.67 23.37
CA SER A 397 1.29 -1.61 23.00
C SER A 397 1.73 -3.07 23.09
N SER A 398 0.89 -3.90 23.73
CA SER A 398 1.08 -5.37 23.76
C SER A 398 1.15 -6.02 22.38
N ASP A 399 0.65 -5.35 21.34
CA ASP A 399 0.66 -5.89 19.97
C ASP A 399 2.08 -6.01 19.40
N ARG A 400 3.06 -5.24 19.89
CA ARG A 400 4.47 -5.35 19.44
C ARG A 400 5.11 -6.68 19.87
N GLN A 401 4.79 -7.12 21.09
CA GLN A 401 5.23 -8.43 21.58
C GLN A 401 4.57 -9.58 20.81
N LYS A 402 3.29 -9.42 20.44
CA LYS A 402 2.59 -10.41 19.60
C LYS A 402 3.20 -10.50 18.20
N GLU A 403 3.59 -9.37 17.62
CA GLU A 403 4.25 -9.34 16.31
C GLU A 403 5.63 -9.98 16.35
N TRP A 404 6.44 -9.69 17.37
CA TRP A 404 7.71 -10.38 17.59
C TRP A 404 7.52 -11.90 17.63
N ARG A 405 6.63 -12.43 18.48
CA ARG A 405 6.35 -13.88 18.56
C ARG A 405 5.82 -14.48 17.26
N ALA A 406 5.09 -13.70 16.46
CA ALA A 406 4.55 -14.19 15.19
C ALA A 406 5.64 -14.42 14.14
N LEU A 407 6.71 -13.61 14.14
CA LEU A 407 7.84 -13.76 13.22
C LEU A 407 8.67 -15.02 13.48
N GLU A 408 8.76 -15.46 14.74
CA GLU A 408 9.45 -16.70 15.12
C GLU A 408 8.80 -17.97 14.55
N THR A 409 7.57 -17.86 14.06
CA THR A 409 6.77 -18.98 13.55
C THR A 409 6.49 -18.92 12.05
N LEU A 410 7.05 -17.92 11.35
CA LEU A 410 6.83 -17.71 9.92
C LEU A 410 7.78 -18.56 9.07
#